data_AF-A0A1Y1X624-F1
#
_entry.id   AF-A0A1Y1X624-F1
#
_cell.length_a   1.000
_cell.length_b   1.000
_cell.length_c   1.000
_cell.angle_alpha   90.00
_cell.angle_beta   90.00
_cell.angle_gamma   90.00
#
_symmetry.space_group_name_H-M   'P 1'
#
loop_
_entity.id
_entity.type
_entity.pdbx_description
1 polymer ?
#
loop_
_entity_poly.entity_id
_entity_poly.type
_entity_poly.pdbx_seq_one_letter_code
_entity_poly.pdbx_strand_id
1 'polypeptide(L)'
;MSSFTTVDGFVMDLGGGSVELNYVIKHSGVPPVSSDNAQSLPYGAALLARRLNKCQTEVERKNIYQEIVEAMRQALESINVPTDSTSTMRKTLYLSGGGFRALGYMSMVKYNYPISIINGYRISAADLKKTVEEYSFANEDELADQLDIFRISKRRAKQVPACCVLISAALEVLDEVEDVYFSEGGVRQGSYFDLMSPDEQMVDPVISGVKGFIKGSFNPPTDDDVNEAYRVLEPLANDSYKGKTAKTVAARCLNERLIKSAIYLSRYLLQYPKESAANIAFRLPLTGGLLSNLPGLIHDERILLATILASSYGGELSDPTVKKVQQVIPEPVIKRARLIGEMLNFLIVLCPLEMDFIRTVDIRHSDADNEPKTLILTLSRSSQLAKGSFFEKALAKIQKKLEKRSPGVATVRVEYLSTAP
;
A
#
# COMPACT_ATOMS: atom_id res chain seq x y z
N MET A 1 0.45 -4.51 -15.15
CA MET A 1 0.21 -4.17 -13.72
C MET A 1 1.27 -3.22 -13.17
N SER A 2 1.46 -2.04 -13.76
CA SER A 2 2.44 -1.03 -13.28
C SER A 2 2.05 -0.38 -11.95
N SER A 3 0.77 -0.51 -11.58
CA SER A 3 0.20 -0.02 -10.32
C SER A 3 0.76 -0.65 -9.06
N PHE A 4 1.36 -1.85 -9.17
CA PHE A 4 1.83 -2.64 -8.04
C PHE A 4 3.30 -3.02 -8.23
N THR A 5 4.05 -3.00 -7.13
CA THR A 5 5.43 -3.46 -7.11
C THR A 5 5.52 -4.98 -7.04
N THR A 6 4.59 -5.60 -6.31
CA THR A 6 4.44 -7.05 -6.21
C THR A 6 3.04 -7.45 -6.68
N VAL A 7 2.96 -8.45 -7.54
CA VAL A 7 1.72 -9.06 -8.02
C VAL A 7 1.89 -10.56 -7.93
N ASP A 8 0.93 -11.25 -7.34
CA ASP A 8 0.90 -12.71 -7.39
C ASP A 8 -0.57 -13.11 -7.23
N GLY A 9 -1.19 -13.47 -8.34
CA GLY A 9 -2.61 -13.77 -8.39
C GLY A 9 -3.26 -13.52 -9.74
N PHE A 10 -4.58 -13.59 -9.74
CA PHE A 10 -5.40 -13.39 -10.93
C PHE A 10 -5.50 -11.91 -11.28
N VAL A 11 -5.42 -11.62 -12.57
CA VAL A 11 -5.55 -10.29 -13.14
C VAL A 11 -6.76 -10.29 -14.07
N MET A 12 -7.67 -9.34 -13.86
CA MET A 12 -8.77 -9.09 -14.79
C MET A 12 -8.74 -7.64 -15.30
N ASP A 13 -8.86 -7.45 -16.62
CA ASP A 13 -9.04 -6.13 -17.24
C ASP A 13 -10.40 -6.06 -17.92
N LEU A 14 -11.22 -5.08 -17.55
CA LEU A 14 -12.56 -4.90 -18.07
C LEU A 14 -12.64 -3.80 -19.12
N GLY A 15 -12.73 -4.23 -20.37
CA GLY A 15 -13.06 -3.42 -21.53
C GLY A 15 -14.55 -3.16 -21.71
N GLY A 16 -14.90 -2.55 -22.84
CA GLY A 16 -16.30 -2.35 -23.24
C GLY A 16 -16.94 -3.59 -23.89
N GLY A 17 -16.15 -4.35 -24.65
CA GLY A 17 -16.59 -5.53 -25.40
C GLY A 17 -16.15 -6.87 -24.77
N SER A 18 -14.96 -6.92 -24.17
CA SER A 18 -14.40 -8.11 -23.54
C SER A 18 -13.97 -7.86 -22.09
N VAL A 19 -13.68 -8.95 -21.40
CA VAL A 19 -12.90 -8.99 -20.16
C VAL A 19 -11.75 -9.98 -20.35
N GLU A 20 -10.54 -9.57 -20.01
CA GLU A 20 -9.36 -10.41 -20.04
C GLU A 20 -9.13 -11.02 -18.66
N LEU A 21 -8.67 -12.28 -18.60
CA LEU A 21 -8.30 -13.01 -17.38
C LEU A 21 -6.94 -13.68 -17.59
N ASN A 22 -6.00 -13.45 -16.67
CA ASN A 22 -4.70 -14.14 -16.66
C ASN A 22 -4.18 -14.31 -15.22
N TYR A 23 -3.15 -15.14 -15.02
CA TYR A 23 -2.37 -15.20 -13.78
C TYR A 23 -1.03 -14.50 -13.97
N VAL A 24 -0.64 -13.63 -13.03
CA VAL A 24 0.60 -12.85 -13.11
C VAL A 24 1.37 -12.95 -11.80
N ILE A 25 2.68 -13.19 -11.92
CA ILE A 25 3.66 -13.16 -10.85
C ILE A 25 4.67 -12.06 -11.16
N LYS A 26 4.84 -11.13 -10.23
CA LYS A 26 5.81 -10.04 -10.28
C LYS A 26 6.36 -9.84 -8.88
N HIS A 27 7.67 -9.94 -8.75
CA HIS A 27 8.40 -9.58 -7.53
C HIS A 27 9.39 -8.46 -7.85
N SER A 28 9.84 -7.73 -6.82
CA SER A 28 10.86 -6.71 -7.01
C SER A 28 12.17 -7.34 -7.47
N GLY A 29 12.84 -6.72 -8.43
CA GLY A 29 14.11 -7.21 -8.97
C GLY A 29 14.02 -8.47 -9.83
N VAL A 30 12.82 -8.92 -10.23
CA VAL A 30 12.62 -10.04 -11.15
C VAL A 30 11.65 -9.61 -12.25
N PRO A 31 11.92 -9.91 -13.54
CA PRO A 31 10.97 -9.67 -14.61
C PRO A 31 9.62 -10.34 -14.32
N PRO A 32 8.49 -9.69 -14.63
CA PRO A 32 7.18 -10.29 -14.42
C PRO A 32 7.00 -11.53 -15.30
N VAL A 33 6.41 -12.56 -14.73
CA VAL A 33 5.99 -13.78 -15.43
C VAL A 33 4.48 -13.82 -15.44
N SER A 34 3.87 -14.13 -16.58
CA SER A 34 2.45 -14.42 -16.67
C SER A 34 2.24 -15.83 -17.18
N SER A 35 1.04 -16.36 -16.98
CA SER A 35 0.65 -17.55 -17.73
C SER A 35 0.68 -17.27 -19.24
N ASP A 36 1.05 -18.30 -19.99
CA ASP A 36 1.17 -18.28 -21.46
C ASP A 36 -0.19 -18.21 -22.16
N ASN A 37 -1.28 -18.53 -21.47
CA ASN A 37 -2.61 -18.67 -22.06
C ASN A 37 -3.61 -17.68 -21.45
N ALA A 38 -3.36 -16.40 -21.66
CA ALA A 38 -4.30 -15.33 -21.28
C ALA A 38 -5.65 -15.51 -22.00
N GLN A 39 -6.74 -15.41 -21.25
CA GLN A 39 -8.09 -15.60 -21.77
C GLN A 39 -8.78 -14.26 -22.03
N SER A 40 -9.55 -14.18 -23.11
CA SER A 40 -10.42 -13.04 -23.40
C SER A 40 -11.85 -13.52 -23.59
N LEU A 41 -12.74 -13.03 -22.74
CA LEU A 41 -14.14 -13.46 -22.68
C LEU A 41 -15.06 -12.33 -23.17
N PRO A 42 -16.16 -12.63 -23.90
CA PRO A 42 -17.05 -11.64 -24.50
C PRO A 42 -18.04 -11.04 -23.50
N TYR A 43 -17.55 -10.62 -22.32
CA TYR A 43 -18.36 -10.09 -21.21
C TYR A 43 -17.94 -8.67 -20.80
N GLY A 44 -17.52 -7.85 -21.77
CA GLY A 44 -17.19 -6.45 -21.50
C GLY A 44 -18.37 -5.65 -20.95
N ALA A 45 -18.08 -4.57 -20.23
CA ALA A 45 -19.08 -3.87 -19.42
C ALA A 45 -20.28 -3.37 -20.22
N ALA A 46 -20.06 -2.85 -21.44
CA ALA A 46 -21.13 -2.33 -22.28
C ALA A 46 -21.91 -3.44 -22.97
N LEU A 47 -21.21 -4.49 -23.42
CA LEU A 47 -21.84 -5.66 -24.04
C LEU A 47 -22.74 -6.40 -23.04
N LEU A 48 -22.23 -6.65 -21.83
CA LEU A 48 -22.97 -7.33 -20.78
C LEU A 48 -24.17 -6.51 -20.29
N ALA A 49 -24.01 -5.20 -20.09
CA ALA A 49 -25.13 -4.32 -19.74
C ALA A 49 -26.26 -4.40 -20.79
N ARG A 50 -25.91 -4.32 -22.08
CA ARG A 50 -26.89 -4.47 -23.17
C ARG A 50 -27.59 -5.82 -23.18
N ARG A 51 -26.88 -6.91 -22.85
CA ARG A 51 -27.47 -8.26 -22.76
C ARG A 51 -28.43 -8.37 -21.59
N LEU A 52 -28.05 -7.85 -20.42
CA LEU A 52 -28.87 -7.87 -19.21
C LEU A 52 -30.14 -7.02 -19.38
N ASN A 53 -30.05 -5.84 -20.01
CA ASN A 53 -31.20 -4.96 -20.24
C ASN A 53 -32.23 -5.52 -21.24
N LYS A 54 -31.87 -6.57 -21.99
CA LYS A 54 -32.79 -7.29 -22.88
C LYS A 54 -33.53 -8.42 -22.17
N CYS A 55 -33.09 -8.84 -20.99
CA CYS A 55 -33.77 -9.87 -20.22
C CYS A 55 -35.11 -9.33 -19.72
N GLN A 56 -36.17 -10.09 -19.94
CA GLN A 56 -37.52 -9.79 -19.45
C GLN A 56 -37.84 -10.59 -18.17
N THR A 57 -37.10 -11.67 -17.93
CA THR A 57 -37.31 -12.56 -16.78
C THR A 57 -36.05 -12.77 -15.96
N GLU A 58 -36.22 -13.11 -14.68
CA GLU A 58 -35.09 -13.51 -13.82
C GLU A 58 -34.40 -14.78 -14.32
N VAL A 59 -35.14 -15.66 -15.00
CA VAL A 59 -34.60 -16.91 -15.57
C VAL A 59 -33.58 -16.61 -16.67
N GLU A 60 -33.90 -15.71 -17.61
CA GLU A 60 -32.95 -15.29 -18.66
C GLU A 60 -31.68 -14.69 -18.07
N ARG A 61 -31.85 -13.86 -17.04
CA ARG A 61 -30.73 -13.25 -16.34
C ARG A 61 -29.85 -14.29 -15.63
N LYS A 62 -30.47 -15.27 -14.98
CA LYS A 62 -29.78 -16.41 -14.36
C LYS A 62 -29.05 -17.26 -15.39
N ASN A 63 -29.62 -17.45 -16.58
CA ASN A 63 -28.95 -18.16 -17.67
C ASN A 63 -27.69 -17.44 -18.13
N ILE A 64 -27.73 -16.11 -18.28
CA ILE A 64 -26.52 -15.31 -18.58
C ILE A 64 -25.48 -15.45 -17.46
N TYR A 65 -25.90 -15.42 -16.20
CA TYR A 65 -24.98 -15.61 -15.07
C TYR A 65 -24.29 -16.98 -15.13
N GLN A 66 -25.05 -18.07 -15.34
CA GLN A 66 -24.51 -19.42 -15.45
C GLN A 66 -23.59 -19.60 -16.66
N GLU A 67 -23.92 -18.95 -17.79
CA GLU A 67 -23.04 -18.89 -18.96
C GLU A 67 -21.68 -18.26 -18.61
N ILE A 68 -21.68 -17.13 -17.88
CA ILE A 68 -20.44 -16.47 -17.45
C ILE A 68 -19.64 -17.36 -16.50
N VAL A 69 -20.29 -18.00 -15.52
CA VAL A 69 -19.64 -18.92 -14.57
C VAL A 69 -18.95 -20.06 -15.32
N GLU A 70 -19.63 -20.68 -16.29
CA GLU A 70 -19.08 -21.78 -17.06
C GLU A 70 -17.90 -21.34 -17.94
N ALA A 71 -18.03 -20.18 -18.62
CA ALA A 71 -16.94 -19.61 -19.40
C ALA A 71 -15.72 -19.24 -18.54
N MET A 72 -15.94 -18.74 -17.32
CA MET A 72 -14.88 -18.45 -16.35
C MET A 72 -14.18 -19.72 -15.85
N ARG A 73 -14.91 -20.82 -15.62
CA ARG A 73 -14.29 -22.11 -15.26
C ARG A 73 -13.40 -22.63 -16.37
N GLN A 74 -13.91 -22.64 -17.61
CA GLN A 74 -13.13 -23.05 -18.77
C GLN A 74 -11.89 -22.17 -18.97
N ALA A 75 -12.04 -20.86 -18.78
CA ALA A 75 -10.91 -19.93 -18.80
C ALA A 75 -9.87 -20.27 -17.72
N LEU A 76 -10.30 -20.51 -16.47
CA LEU A 76 -9.41 -20.85 -15.37
C LEU A 76 -8.62 -22.14 -15.64
N GLU A 77 -9.28 -23.19 -16.15
CA GLU A 77 -8.64 -24.44 -16.53
C GLU A 77 -7.58 -24.23 -17.62
N SER A 78 -7.86 -23.34 -18.58
CA SER A 78 -6.96 -23.08 -19.71
C SER A 78 -5.74 -22.23 -19.35
N ILE A 79 -5.82 -21.38 -18.32
CA ILE A 79 -4.74 -20.46 -17.94
C ILE A 79 -3.50 -21.20 -17.46
N ASN A 80 -3.53 -22.50 -17.13
CA ASN A 80 -2.31 -23.25 -16.75
C ASN A 80 -1.47 -22.51 -15.69
N VAL A 81 -2.07 -22.20 -14.53
CA VAL A 81 -1.42 -21.46 -13.46
C VAL A 81 -0.07 -22.12 -13.10
N PRO A 82 1.06 -21.38 -13.10
CA PRO A 82 2.39 -21.96 -12.87
C PRO A 82 2.49 -22.80 -11.60
N THR A 83 3.08 -24.00 -11.67
CA THR A 83 3.18 -24.95 -10.54
C THR A 83 4.16 -24.52 -9.44
N ASP A 84 5.13 -23.65 -9.74
CA ASP A 84 6.04 -23.04 -8.75
C ASP A 84 5.36 -21.95 -7.91
N SER A 85 4.06 -21.71 -8.10
CA SER A 85 3.27 -20.88 -7.19
C SER A 85 3.21 -21.58 -5.83
N THR A 86 3.91 -21.06 -4.82
CA THR A 86 3.70 -21.51 -3.44
C THR A 86 2.21 -21.41 -3.09
N SER A 87 1.66 -22.48 -2.48
CA SER A 87 0.23 -22.74 -2.28
C SER A 87 -0.59 -21.66 -1.57
N THR A 88 0.05 -20.63 -1.01
CA THR A 88 -0.60 -19.53 -0.29
C THR A 88 -0.95 -18.31 -1.17
N MET A 89 -0.54 -18.26 -2.44
CA MET A 89 -0.58 -17.02 -3.24
C MET A 89 -1.75 -16.89 -4.24
N ARG A 90 -2.57 -17.94 -4.46
CA ARG A 90 -3.78 -17.90 -5.31
C ARG A 90 -4.94 -17.04 -4.77
N LYS A 91 -4.70 -16.26 -3.72
CA LYS A 91 -5.72 -15.60 -2.91
C LYS A 91 -6.00 -14.15 -3.28
N THR A 92 -5.42 -13.66 -4.37
CA THR A 92 -5.53 -12.25 -4.75
C THR A 92 -6.08 -12.08 -6.16
N LEU A 93 -7.05 -11.18 -6.31
CA LEU A 93 -7.59 -10.75 -7.59
C LEU A 93 -7.29 -9.26 -7.82
N TYR A 94 -6.67 -8.93 -8.95
CA TYR A 94 -6.33 -7.57 -9.35
C TYR A 94 -7.25 -7.12 -10.49
N LEU A 95 -8.02 -6.08 -10.23
CA LEU A 95 -9.03 -5.57 -11.15
C LEU A 95 -8.58 -4.26 -11.82
N SER A 96 -8.53 -4.26 -13.15
CA SER A 96 -8.28 -3.08 -13.98
C SER A 96 -9.42 -2.78 -14.94
N GLY A 97 -9.43 -1.58 -15.51
CA GLY A 97 -10.46 -1.16 -16.44
C GLY A 97 -11.51 -0.24 -15.82
N GLY A 98 -12.25 0.47 -16.68
CA GLY A 98 -13.12 1.57 -16.24
C GLY A 98 -14.36 1.12 -15.46
N GLY A 99 -14.89 -0.07 -15.74
CA GLY A 99 -16.03 -0.63 -15.01
C GLY A 99 -15.64 -1.04 -13.59
N PHE A 100 -14.53 -1.77 -13.45
CA PHE A 100 -14.01 -2.15 -12.12
C PHE A 100 -13.60 -0.94 -11.28
N ARG A 101 -13.01 0.10 -11.86
CA ARG A 101 -12.72 1.34 -11.11
C ARG A 101 -13.99 2.01 -10.57
N ALA A 102 -15.09 2.01 -11.34
CA ALA A 102 -16.37 2.52 -10.86
C ALA A 102 -16.90 1.69 -9.68
N LEU A 103 -16.83 0.36 -9.79
CA LEU A 103 -17.18 -0.56 -8.69
C LEU A 103 -16.33 -0.30 -7.43
N GLY A 104 -15.02 -0.08 -7.59
CA GLY A 104 -14.13 0.23 -6.46
C GLY A 104 -14.44 1.57 -5.79
N TYR A 105 -14.74 2.63 -6.56
CA TYR A 105 -15.16 3.92 -5.99
C TYR A 105 -16.51 3.82 -5.28
N MET A 106 -17.48 3.08 -5.84
CA MET A 106 -18.75 2.82 -5.17
C MET A 106 -18.54 2.07 -3.85
N SER A 107 -17.68 1.05 -3.83
CA SER A 107 -17.27 0.35 -2.61
C SER A 107 -16.69 1.31 -1.57
N MET A 108 -15.79 2.21 -1.97
CA MET A 108 -15.24 3.22 -1.04
C MET A 108 -16.33 4.10 -0.41
N VAL A 109 -17.32 4.53 -1.19
CA VAL A 109 -18.44 5.32 -0.67
C VAL A 109 -19.26 4.51 0.32
N LYS A 110 -19.66 3.28 -0.04
CA LYS A 110 -20.42 2.37 0.83
C LYS A 110 -19.75 2.15 2.19
N TYR A 111 -18.45 1.90 2.17
CA TYR A 111 -17.68 1.65 3.40
C TYR A 111 -17.12 2.93 4.04
N ASN A 112 -17.55 4.12 3.58
CA ASN A 112 -17.08 5.42 4.06
C ASN A 112 -15.54 5.52 4.13
N TYR A 113 -14.88 4.94 3.13
CA TYR A 113 -13.44 4.73 3.09
C TYR A 113 -12.67 6.06 2.94
N PRO A 114 -11.61 6.31 3.71
CA PRO A 114 -11.05 7.66 3.88
C PRO A 114 -10.08 8.11 2.78
N ILE A 115 -9.64 7.22 1.88
CA ILE A 115 -8.69 7.54 0.80
C ILE A 115 -9.40 7.38 -0.54
N SER A 116 -9.58 8.49 -1.25
CA SER A 116 -10.30 8.56 -2.53
C SER A 116 -9.39 8.43 -3.77
N ILE A 117 -8.35 7.60 -3.66
CA ILE A 117 -7.49 7.16 -4.78
C ILE A 117 -7.89 5.73 -5.11
N ILE A 118 -8.09 5.37 -6.38
CA ILE A 118 -8.46 3.99 -6.74
C ILE A 118 -7.26 3.05 -6.75
N ASN A 119 -6.09 3.57 -7.13
CA ASN A 119 -4.89 2.79 -7.29
C ASN A 119 -4.41 2.19 -5.98
N GLY A 120 -4.43 0.85 -5.88
CA GLY A 120 -3.97 0.15 -4.69
C GLY A 120 -5.00 0.08 -3.57
N TYR A 121 -6.26 0.42 -3.84
CA TYR A 121 -7.38 0.13 -2.95
C TYR A 121 -7.59 -1.38 -2.84
N ARG A 122 -7.77 -1.86 -1.61
CA ARG A 122 -8.00 -3.26 -1.28
C ARG A 122 -9.35 -3.41 -0.57
N ILE A 123 -10.06 -4.48 -0.89
CA ILE A 123 -11.22 -4.97 -0.17
C ILE A 123 -11.16 -6.49 -0.05
N SER A 124 -11.76 -7.06 1.00
CA SER A 124 -11.89 -8.53 1.09
C SER A 124 -12.85 -9.04 0.01
N ALA A 125 -12.63 -10.24 -0.51
CA ALA A 125 -13.56 -10.87 -1.45
C ALA A 125 -14.97 -10.99 -0.85
N ALA A 126 -15.06 -11.29 0.46
CA ALA A 126 -16.33 -11.38 1.18
C ALA A 126 -17.10 -10.05 1.22
N ASP A 127 -16.43 -8.93 1.46
CA ASP A 127 -17.08 -7.61 1.49
C ASP A 127 -17.39 -7.10 0.07
N LEU A 128 -16.55 -7.42 -0.90
CA LEU A 128 -16.88 -7.16 -2.31
C LEU A 128 -18.10 -7.97 -2.74
N LYS A 129 -18.23 -9.23 -2.32
CA LYS A 129 -19.40 -10.08 -2.60
C LYS A 129 -20.69 -9.44 -2.10
N LYS A 130 -20.72 -8.99 -0.84
CA LYS A 130 -21.86 -8.23 -0.27
C LYS A 130 -22.18 -6.96 -1.07
N THR A 131 -21.15 -6.32 -1.62
CA THR A 131 -21.33 -5.12 -2.45
C THR A 131 -21.94 -5.48 -3.81
N VAL A 132 -21.44 -6.49 -4.50
CA VAL A 132 -21.99 -6.86 -5.81
C VAL A 132 -23.37 -7.49 -5.73
N GLU A 133 -23.70 -8.21 -4.65
CA GLU A 133 -25.05 -8.75 -4.41
C GLU A 133 -26.11 -7.65 -4.21
N GLU A 134 -25.74 -6.54 -3.57
CA GLU A 134 -26.64 -5.41 -3.34
C GLU A 134 -26.98 -4.66 -4.63
N TYR A 135 -25.99 -4.48 -5.52
CA TYR A 135 -26.15 -3.65 -6.71
C TYR A 135 -26.30 -4.44 -8.02
N SER A 136 -26.25 -5.78 -7.98
CA SER A 136 -26.44 -6.59 -9.18
C SER A 136 -27.80 -6.31 -9.81
N PHE A 137 -28.88 -6.27 -9.02
CA PHE A 137 -30.24 -6.05 -9.52
C PHE A 137 -30.69 -4.58 -9.52
N ALA A 138 -29.80 -3.64 -9.18
CA ALA A 138 -30.13 -2.22 -9.17
C ALA A 138 -30.54 -1.72 -10.56
N ASN A 139 -31.54 -0.83 -10.59
CA ASN A 139 -31.93 -0.12 -11.82
C ASN A 139 -30.78 0.81 -12.24
N GLU A 140 -30.30 0.68 -13.47
CA GLU A 140 -29.13 1.40 -13.96
C GLU A 140 -29.34 2.92 -14.06
N ASP A 141 -30.57 3.36 -14.34
CA ASP A 141 -30.91 4.78 -14.47
C ASP A 141 -31.07 5.41 -13.08
N GLU A 142 -31.78 4.76 -12.18
CA GLU A 142 -31.90 5.20 -10.78
C GLU A 142 -30.53 5.24 -10.10
N LEU A 143 -29.71 4.20 -10.31
CA LEU A 143 -28.36 4.16 -9.78
C LEU A 143 -27.51 5.27 -10.42
N ALA A 144 -27.63 5.55 -11.72
CA ALA A 144 -26.89 6.63 -12.36
C ALA A 144 -27.29 8.03 -11.87
N ASP A 145 -28.53 8.22 -11.43
CA ASP A 145 -29.01 9.48 -10.88
C ASP A 145 -28.74 9.61 -9.37
N GLN A 146 -28.75 8.50 -8.62
CA GLN A 146 -28.38 8.45 -7.20
C GLN A 146 -26.87 8.53 -6.98
N LEU A 147 -26.08 7.90 -7.85
CA LEU A 147 -24.64 7.94 -7.81
C LEU A 147 -24.12 9.23 -8.48
N ASP A 148 -24.38 10.39 -7.88
CA ASP A 148 -23.49 11.56 -8.05
C ASP A 148 -22.20 11.34 -7.23
N ILE A 149 -21.61 10.15 -7.41
CA ILE A 149 -20.42 9.72 -6.70
C ILE A 149 -19.21 10.27 -7.43
N PHE A 150 -18.31 10.85 -6.63
CA PHE A 150 -16.99 11.29 -7.05
C PHE A 150 -16.33 10.30 -8.01
N ARG A 151 -15.99 10.77 -9.22
CA ARG A 151 -15.27 10.05 -10.29
C ARG A 151 -16.01 8.90 -11.00
N ILE A 152 -17.33 8.76 -10.83
CA ILE A 152 -18.16 7.86 -11.65
C ILE A 152 -19.00 8.69 -12.61
N SER A 153 -18.78 8.56 -13.92
CA SER A 153 -19.65 9.23 -14.90
C SER A 153 -21.00 8.51 -15.02
N LYS A 154 -22.06 9.21 -15.43
CA LYS A 154 -23.38 8.58 -15.69
C LYS A 154 -23.26 7.33 -16.58
N ARG A 155 -22.45 7.39 -17.64
CA ARG A 155 -22.18 6.24 -18.51
C ARG A 155 -21.60 5.04 -17.74
N ARG A 156 -20.70 5.27 -16.79
CA ARG A 156 -20.09 4.20 -15.97
C ARG A 156 -21.03 3.71 -14.88
N ALA A 157 -21.81 4.60 -14.28
CA ALA A 157 -22.83 4.20 -13.30
C ALA A 157 -23.83 3.21 -13.92
N LYS A 158 -24.30 3.46 -15.15
CA LYS A 158 -25.17 2.51 -15.86
C LYS A 158 -24.55 1.12 -16.08
N GLN A 159 -23.23 1.02 -16.12
CA GLN A 159 -22.53 -0.26 -16.31
C GLN A 159 -22.26 -1.01 -15.00
N VAL A 160 -22.49 -0.40 -13.83
CA VAL A 160 -22.20 -1.00 -12.53
C VAL A 160 -22.95 -2.31 -12.31
N PRO A 161 -24.27 -2.42 -12.57
CA PRO A 161 -24.99 -3.69 -12.37
C PRO A 161 -24.40 -4.84 -13.19
N ALA A 162 -23.98 -4.57 -14.42
CA ALA A 162 -23.29 -5.55 -15.27
C ALA A 162 -21.93 -5.96 -14.69
N CYS A 163 -21.15 -5.00 -14.20
CA CYS A 163 -19.88 -5.28 -13.52
C CYS A 163 -20.09 -6.13 -12.25
N CYS A 164 -21.16 -5.90 -11.50
CA CYS A 164 -21.53 -6.68 -10.32
C CYS A 164 -21.85 -8.14 -10.67
N VAL A 165 -22.64 -8.37 -11.74
CA VAL A 165 -22.91 -9.73 -12.24
C VAL A 165 -21.61 -10.45 -12.62
N LEU A 166 -20.73 -9.77 -13.35
CA LEU A 166 -19.45 -10.33 -13.78
C LEU A 166 -18.53 -10.69 -12.60
N ILE A 167 -18.38 -9.79 -11.62
CA ILE A 167 -17.54 -10.04 -10.45
C ILE A 167 -18.15 -11.11 -9.54
N SER A 168 -19.48 -11.16 -9.41
CA SER A 168 -20.14 -12.22 -8.66
C SER A 168 -19.82 -13.60 -9.26
N ALA A 169 -19.92 -13.73 -10.59
CA ALA A 169 -19.57 -14.97 -11.28
C ALA A 169 -18.07 -15.29 -11.16
N ALA A 170 -17.20 -14.28 -11.29
CA ALA A 170 -15.76 -14.47 -11.14
C ALA A 170 -15.37 -14.94 -9.73
N LEU A 171 -15.94 -14.35 -8.66
CA LEU A 171 -15.69 -14.76 -7.28
C LEU A 171 -16.34 -16.10 -6.89
N GLU A 172 -17.33 -16.57 -7.65
CA GLU A 172 -17.86 -17.93 -7.51
C GLU A 172 -16.86 -18.97 -8.04
N VAL A 173 -16.18 -18.66 -9.14
CA VAL A 173 -15.18 -19.56 -9.76
C VAL A 173 -13.81 -19.46 -9.07
N LEU A 174 -13.42 -18.26 -8.65
CA LEU A 174 -12.17 -17.97 -7.95
C LEU A 174 -12.40 -17.98 -6.43
N ASP A 175 -12.95 -19.08 -5.91
CA ASP A 175 -13.40 -19.22 -4.53
C ASP A 175 -12.26 -19.15 -3.48
N GLU A 176 -11.02 -19.41 -3.90
CA GLU A 176 -9.81 -19.26 -3.07
C GLU A 176 -9.40 -17.79 -2.84
N VAL A 177 -9.96 -16.83 -3.60
CA VAL A 177 -9.60 -15.41 -3.49
C VAL A 177 -10.08 -14.83 -2.15
N GLU A 178 -9.16 -14.29 -1.37
CA GLU A 178 -9.43 -13.60 -0.10
C GLU A 178 -9.41 -12.07 -0.26
N ASP A 179 -8.57 -11.57 -1.16
CA ASP A 179 -8.27 -10.14 -1.34
C ASP A 179 -8.48 -9.68 -2.77
N VAL A 180 -9.11 -8.51 -2.93
CA VAL A 180 -9.32 -7.87 -4.23
C VAL A 180 -8.68 -6.49 -4.23
N TYR A 181 -7.82 -6.23 -5.21
CA TYR A 181 -7.15 -4.96 -5.41
C TYR A 181 -7.65 -4.27 -6.67
N PHE A 182 -7.85 -2.96 -6.59
CA PHE A 182 -8.20 -2.14 -7.75
C PHE A 182 -6.96 -1.42 -8.29
N SER A 183 -6.81 -1.46 -9.61
CA SER A 183 -5.71 -0.88 -10.36
C SER A 183 -6.18 0.36 -11.14
N GLU A 184 -5.38 1.43 -11.10
CA GLU A 184 -5.56 2.54 -12.04
C GLU A 184 -4.91 2.27 -13.40
N GLY A 185 -3.77 1.56 -13.41
CA GLY A 185 -3.04 1.18 -14.61
C GLY A 185 -3.72 0.04 -15.36
N GLY A 186 -3.68 0.08 -16.68
CA GLY A 186 -4.19 -0.97 -17.58
C GLY A 186 -3.28 -1.12 -18.81
N VAL A 187 -3.87 -1.54 -19.94
CA VAL A 187 -3.13 -1.84 -21.19
C VAL A 187 -2.16 -0.76 -21.61
N ARG A 188 -2.53 0.54 -21.54
CA ARG A 188 -1.65 1.64 -21.95
C ARG A 188 -0.35 1.71 -21.16
N GLN A 189 -0.41 1.51 -19.84
CA GLN A 189 0.79 1.47 -19.02
C GLN A 189 1.58 0.18 -19.24
N GLY A 190 0.89 -0.94 -19.53
CA GLY A 190 1.52 -2.18 -19.97
C GLY A 190 2.35 -1.99 -21.24
N SER A 191 1.77 -1.38 -22.27
CA SER A 191 2.48 -1.13 -23.54
C SER A 191 3.70 -0.22 -23.38
N TYR A 192 3.66 0.75 -22.45
CA TYR A 192 4.87 1.54 -22.13
C TYR A 192 5.91 0.72 -21.37
N PHE A 193 5.48 -0.17 -20.48
CA PHE A 193 6.37 -1.05 -19.73
C PHE A 193 7.07 -2.04 -20.67
N ASP A 194 6.39 -2.56 -21.68
CA ASP A 194 6.97 -3.48 -22.68
C ASP A 194 8.04 -2.82 -23.55
N LEU A 195 8.03 -1.49 -23.68
CA LEU A 195 9.05 -0.72 -24.39
C LEU A 195 10.30 -0.45 -23.54
N MET A 196 10.24 -0.70 -22.22
CA MET A 196 11.38 -0.51 -21.31
C MET A 196 12.37 -1.66 -21.46
N SER A 197 13.66 -1.36 -21.24
CA SER A 197 14.69 -2.39 -21.12
C SER A 197 14.43 -3.30 -19.91
N PRO A 198 14.95 -4.55 -19.91
CA PRO A 198 14.82 -5.45 -18.76
C PRO A 198 15.29 -4.82 -17.44
N ASP A 199 16.40 -4.06 -17.48
CA ASP A 199 16.94 -3.37 -16.31
C ASP A 199 15.95 -2.32 -15.76
N GLU A 200 15.32 -1.53 -16.64
CA GLU A 200 14.29 -0.55 -16.25
C GLU A 200 13.04 -1.22 -15.69
N GLN A 201 12.63 -2.37 -16.24
CA GLN A 201 11.49 -3.13 -15.74
C GLN A 201 11.72 -3.69 -14.33
N MET A 202 12.97 -3.95 -13.96
CA MET A 202 13.38 -4.44 -12.64
C MET A 202 13.51 -3.33 -11.59
N VAL A 203 13.52 -2.06 -12.00
CA VAL A 203 13.60 -0.91 -11.07
C VAL A 203 12.35 -0.83 -10.20
N ASP A 204 12.56 -0.65 -8.89
CA ASP A 204 11.46 -0.40 -7.97
C ASP A 204 10.80 0.97 -8.27
N PRO A 205 9.51 1.00 -8.67
CA PRO A 205 8.84 2.22 -9.10
C PRO A 205 8.62 3.21 -7.95
N VAL A 206 8.52 2.74 -6.71
CA VAL A 206 8.35 3.60 -5.53
C VAL A 206 9.66 4.31 -5.24
N ILE A 207 10.77 3.57 -5.15
CA ILE A 207 12.10 4.15 -4.88
C ILE A 207 12.50 5.11 -6.00
N SER A 208 12.37 4.69 -7.26
CA SER A 208 12.70 5.54 -8.41
C SER A 208 11.85 6.82 -8.43
N GLY A 209 10.53 6.68 -8.21
CA GLY A 209 9.62 7.82 -8.16
C GLY A 209 9.90 8.78 -7.00
N VAL A 210 10.26 8.26 -5.82
CA VAL A 210 10.68 9.08 -4.67
C VAL A 210 11.99 9.81 -4.94
N LYS A 211 13.01 9.12 -5.49
CA LYS A 211 14.28 9.74 -5.88
C LYS A 211 14.07 10.85 -6.92
N GLY A 212 13.21 10.60 -7.91
CA GLY A 212 12.78 11.59 -8.89
C GLY A 212 12.07 12.78 -8.25
N PHE A 213 11.20 12.55 -7.27
CA PHE A 213 10.45 13.59 -6.57
C PHE A 213 11.33 14.51 -5.72
N ILE A 214 12.33 13.96 -5.03
CA ILE A 214 13.26 14.77 -4.20
C ILE A 214 14.40 15.38 -5.01
N LYS A 215 14.51 15.08 -6.31
CA LYS A 215 15.56 15.60 -7.17
C LYS A 215 15.49 17.13 -7.21
N GLY A 216 16.59 17.79 -6.85
CA GLY A 216 16.65 19.25 -6.78
C GLY A 216 16.09 19.86 -5.49
N SER A 217 15.66 19.05 -4.52
CA SER A 217 15.41 19.54 -3.16
C SER A 217 16.72 19.96 -2.46
N PHE A 218 16.61 20.69 -1.36
CA PHE A 218 17.77 21.10 -0.58
C PHE A 218 18.33 19.91 0.23
N ASN A 219 19.57 19.53 -0.04
CA ASN A 219 20.29 18.44 0.64
C ASN A 219 19.52 17.09 0.70
N PRO A 220 19.12 16.51 -0.46
CA PRO A 220 18.44 15.23 -0.48
C PRO A 220 19.36 14.11 0.06
N PRO A 221 18.83 13.12 0.80
CA PRO A 221 19.62 11.98 1.24
C PRO A 221 20.24 11.22 0.06
N THR A 222 21.51 10.84 0.20
CA THR A 222 22.21 9.92 -0.72
C THR A 222 21.79 8.47 -0.48
N ASP A 223 22.13 7.55 -1.39
CA ASP A 223 21.84 6.13 -1.21
C ASP A 223 22.56 5.55 0.03
N ASP A 224 23.78 6.02 0.32
CA ASP A 224 24.53 5.65 1.53
C ASP A 224 23.84 6.15 2.79
N ASP A 225 23.37 7.40 2.81
CA ASP A 225 22.59 7.96 3.92
C ASP A 225 21.35 7.12 4.22
N VAL A 226 20.67 6.67 3.16
CA VAL A 226 19.46 5.85 3.27
C VAL A 226 19.77 4.46 3.79
N ASN A 227 20.86 3.83 3.33
CA ASN A 227 21.27 2.50 3.79
C ASN A 227 21.67 2.52 5.26
N GLU A 228 22.42 3.53 5.71
CA GLU A 228 22.82 3.65 7.12
C GLU A 228 21.65 3.92 8.04
N ALA A 229 20.74 4.82 7.66
CA ALA A 229 19.53 5.06 8.43
C ALA A 229 18.61 3.82 8.43
N TYR A 230 18.52 3.08 7.32
CA TYR A 230 17.74 1.84 7.25
C TYR A 230 18.30 0.78 8.19
N ARG A 231 19.62 0.56 8.22
CA ARG A 231 20.28 -0.39 9.15
C ARG A 231 19.85 -0.17 10.60
N VAL A 232 19.71 1.10 11.01
CA VAL A 232 19.28 1.45 12.37
C VAL A 232 17.78 1.22 12.58
N LEU A 233 16.95 1.49 11.56
CA LEU A 233 15.48 1.40 11.66
C LEU A 233 14.93 0.00 11.43
N GLU A 234 15.63 -0.85 10.69
CA GLU A 234 15.22 -2.21 10.31
C GLU A 234 14.79 -3.07 11.51
N PRO A 235 15.52 -3.12 12.63
CA PRO A 235 15.11 -3.92 13.79
C PRO A 235 13.72 -3.54 14.32
N LEU A 236 13.32 -2.27 14.16
CA LEU A 236 12.00 -1.80 14.61
C LEU A 236 10.88 -2.38 13.74
N ALA A 237 11.14 -2.65 12.46
CA ALA A 237 10.15 -3.22 11.54
C ALA A 237 9.86 -4.70 11.81
N ASN A 238 10.87 -5.44 12.27
CA ASN A 238 10.84 -6.90 12.45
C ASN A 238 10.25 -7.37 13.80
N ASP A 239 9.31 -6.62 14.38
CA ASP A 239 8.75 -6.93 15.70
C ASP A 239 7.71 -8.06 15.70
N SER A 240 7.51 -8.69 16.87
CA SER A 240 6.52 -9.74 17.08
C SER A 240 5.11 -9.16 17.26
N TYR A 241 4.34 -9.07 16.18
CA TYR A 241 2.94 -8.62 16.25
C TYR A 241 2.03 -9.70 16.84
N LYS A 242 1.11 -9.32 17.74
CA LYS A 242 0.01 -10.20 18.19
C LYS A 242 -1.15 -10.16 17.18
N GLY A 243 -1.74 -11.31 16.87
CA GLY A 243 -2.87 -11.45 15.95
C GLY A 243 -2.49 -11.63 14.48
N LYS A 244 -3.22 -12.49 13.76
CA LYS A 244 -2.94 -12.86 12.35
C LYS A 244 -2.94 -11.64 11.43
N THR A 245 -3.97 -10.80 11.51
CA THR A 245 -4.12 -9.62 10.64
C THR A 245 -2.98 -8.61 10.78
N ALA A 246 -2.57 -8.29 12.00
CA ALA A 246 -1.47 -7.34 12.23
C ALA A 246 -0.14 -7.88 11.71
N LYS A 247 0.15 -9.17 11.92
CA LYS A 247 1.32 -9.85 11.35
C LYS A 247 1.33 -9.76 9.82
N THR A 248 0.21 -10.09 9.17
CA THR A 248 0.10 -10.07 7.70
C THR A 248 0.28 -8.67 7.13
N VAL A 249 -0.38 -7.66 7.71
CA VAL A 249 -0.26 -6.27 7.24
C VAL A 249 1.17 -5.74 7.45
N ALA A 250 1.78 -6.02 8.60
CA ALA A 250 3.16 -5.59 8.87
C ALA A 250 4.15 -6.24 7.91
N ALA A 251 4.10 -7.58 7.75
CA ALA A 251 4.99 -8.31 6.85
C ALA A 251 4.87 -7.84 5.39
N ARG A 252 3.66 -7.50 4.95
CA ARG A 252 3.42 -7.00 3.60
C ARG A 252 3.93 -5.57 3.39
N CYS A 253 3.72 -4.68 4.37
CA CYS A 253 3.82 -3.24 4.14
C CYS A 253 5.00 -2.56 4.85
N LEU A 254 5.43 -3.01 6.04
CA LEU A 254 6.60 -2.44 6.74
C LEU A 254 7.90 -3.10 6.26
N ASN A 255 8.11 -3.05 4.95
CA ASN A 255 9.28 -3.61 4.29
C ASN A 255 10.40 -2.56 4.10
N GLU A 256 11.57 -3.03 3.64
CA GLU A 256 12.73 -2.20 3.32
C GLU A 256 12.38 -1.01 2.43
N ARG A 257 11.67 -1.27 1.32
CA ARG A 257 11.26 -0.25 0.35
C ARG A 257 10.50 0.89 1.01
N LEU A 258 9.52 0.59 1.86
CA LEU A 258 8.70 1.61 2.49
C LEU A 258 9.52 2.49 3.45
N ILE A 259 10.40 1.87 4.23
CA ILE A 259 11.26 2.57 5.20
C ILE A 259 12.29 3.42 4.47
N LYS A 260 12.96 2.87 3.45
CA LYS A 260 13.88 3.64 2.58
C LYS A 260 13.18 4.81 1.91
N SER A 261 11.96 4.61 1.39
CA SER A 261 11.14 5.69 0.83
C SER A 261 10.87 6.80 1.85
N ALA A 262 10.57 6.44 3.09
CA ALA A 262 10.39 7.41 4.16
C ALA A 262 11.68 8.18 4.48
N ILE A 263 12.83 7.51 4.48
CA ILE A 263 14.14 8.15 4.73
C ILE A 263 14.46 9.15 3.62
N TYR A 264 14.31 8.78 2.34
CA TYR A 264 14.51 9.71 1.22
C TYR A 264 13.65 10.98 1.35
N LEU A 265 12.38 10.82 1.73
CA LEU A 265 11.41 11.92 1.87
C LEU A 265 11.58 12.72 3.17
N SER A 266 12.41 12.26 4.09
CA SER A 266 12.47 12.77 5.46
C SER A 266 13.07 14.17 5.60
N ARG A 267 13.82 14.62 4.58
CA ARG A 267 14.40 15.97 4.52
C ARG A 267 13.61 16.94 3.62
N TYR A 268 12.62 16.44 2.89
CA TYR A 268 11.94 17.20 1.83
C TYR A 268 11.15 18.42 2.33
N LEU A 269 10.68 18.41 3.59
CA LEU A 269 9.84 19.46 4.16
C LEU A 269 10.53 20.23 5.30
N LEU A 270 11.86 20.14 5.44
CA LEU A 270 12.59 20.82 6.52
C LEU A 270 12.51 22.36 6.44
N GLN A 271 12.18 22.90 5.27
CA GLN A 271 11.93 24.33 5.03
C GLN A 271 10.59 24.83 5.63
N TYR A 272 9.69 23.93 6.03
CA TYR A 272 8.41 24.29 6.63
C TYR A 272 8.49 24.29 8.18
N PRO A 273 7.68 25.11 8.87
CA PRO A 273 7.47 24.98 10.32
C PRO A 273 7.01 23.58 10.70
N LYS A 274 7.35 23.08 11.89
CA LYS A 274 7.12 21.69 12.31
C LYS A 274 5.65 21.26 12.23
N GLU A 275 4.75 22.15 12.62
CA GLU A 275 3.31 21.93 12.60
C GLU A 275 2.82 21.74 11.15
N SER A 276 3.24 22.61 10.24
CA SER A 276 2.91 22.51 8.81
C SER A 276 3.57 21.31 8.16
N ALA A 277 4.85 21.07 8.43
CA ALA A 277 5.62 19.96 7.87
C ALA A 277 4.96 18.62 8.20
N ALA A 278 4.57 18.37 9.45
CA ALA A 278 3.91 17.13 9.84
C ALA A 278 2.56 16.91 9.12
N ASN A 279 1.74 17.97 8.97
CA ASN A 279 0.46 17.88 8.27
C ASN A 279 0.63 17.66 6.75
N ILE A 280 1.57 18.37 6.13
CA ILE A 280 1.91 18.20 4.71
C ILE A 280 2.48 16.80 4.47
N ALA A 281 3.39 16.35 5.32
CA ALA A 281 4.00 15.02 5.29
C ALA A 281 2.96 13.90 5.35
N PHE A 282 1.98 14.02 6.26
CA PHE A 282 0.89 13.05 6.36
C PHE A 282 0.08 12.96 5.06
N ARG A 283 -0.19 14.10 4.41
CA ARG A 283 -0.99 14.17 3.19
C ARG A 283 -0.20 13.78 1.94
N LEU A 284 1.13 13.83 1.98
CA LEU A 284 2.00 13.69 0.81
C LEU A 284 1.70 12.44 -0.05
N PRO A 285 1.58 11.21 0.50
CA PRO A 285 1.23 10.01 -0.29
C PRO A 285 -0.28 9.73 -0.41
N LEU A 286 -1.14 10.56 0.18
CA LEU A 286 -2.59 10.39 0.25
C LEU A 286 -3.32 11.21 -0.83
N THR A 287 -4.65 11.19 -0.84
CA THR A 287 -5.47 11.99 -1.77
C THR A 287 -5.08 13.47 -1.72
N GLY A 288 -4.81 14.04 -2.90
CA GLY A 288 -4.45 15.46 -3.04
C GLY A 288 -3.00 15.77 -2.70
N GLY A 289 -2.23 14.79 -2.21
CA GLY A 289 -0.80 14.91 -2.00
C GLY A 289 0.01 14.83 -3.30
N LEU A 290 1.22 15.36 -3.27
CA LEU A 290 2.11 15.40 -4.44
C LEU A 290 2.60 14.00 -4.88
N LEU A 291 2.53 13.01 -4.00
CA LEU A 291 2.83 11.60 -4.30
C LEU A 291 1.57 10.73 -4.46
N SER A 292 0.39 11.36 -4.63
CA SER A 292 -0.86 10.63 -4.86
C SER A 292 -0.83 9.74 -6.10
N ASN A 293 -0.10 10.15 -7.14
CA ASN A 293 0.07 9.39 -8.38
C ASN A 293 1.35 8.53 -8.42
N LEU A 294 2.04 8.35 -7.29
CA LEU A 294 3.22 7.48 -7.23
C LEU A 294 2.79 6.02 -7.45
N PRO A 295 3.22 5.34 -8.53
CA PRO A 295 2.92 3.93 -8.77
C PRO A 295 3.57 3.02 -7.73
N GLY A 296 3.06 1.80 -7.58
CA GLY A 296 3.63 0.77 -6.70
C GLY A 296 3.19 0.83 -5.24
N LEU A 297 2.61 1.95 -4.79
CA LEU A 297 2.07 2.09 -3.42
C LEU A 297 0.61 1.66 -3.32
N ILE A 298 0.37 0.61 -2.52
CA ILE A 298 -0.97 0.26 -2.05
C ILE A 298 -1.43 1.18 -0.91
N HIS A 299 -2.73 1.22 -0.62
CA HIS A 299 -3.26 2.12 0.40
C HIS A 299 -2.66 1.90 1.79
N ASP A 300 -2.47 0.64 2.18
CA ASP A 300 -1.85 0.31 3.46
C ASP A 300 -0.45 0.94 3.59
N GLU A 301 0.35 0.87 2.52
CA GLU A 301 1.67 1.49 2.47
C GLU A 301 1.59 3.02 2.46
N ARG A 302 0.63 3.62 1.76
CA ARG A 302 0.41 5.08 1.79
C ARG A 302 0.12 5.57 3.21
N ILE A 303 -0.71 4.85 3.95
CA ILE A 303 -1.07 5.18 5.34
C ILE A 303 0.14 5.07 6.26
N LEU A 304 0.92 3.99 6.11
CA LEU A 304 2.11 3.78 6.91
C LEU A 304 3.21 4.80 6.58
N LEU A 305 3.46 5.09 5.30
CA LEU A 305 4.39 6.12 4.86
C LEU A 305 3.98 7.50 5.38
N ALA A 306 2.70 7.87 5.24
CA ALA A 306 2.14 9.10 5.81
C ALA A 306 2.37 9.20 7.32
N THR A 307 2.18 8.09 8.04
CA THR A 307 2.34 8.03 9.50
C THR A 307 3.82 8.15 9.90
N ILE A 308 4.73 7.46 9.22
CA ILE A 308 6.17 7.56 9.45
C ILE A 308 6.63 8.99 9.21
N LEU A 309 6.29 9.58 8.05
CA LEU A 309 6.72 10.93 7.68
C LEU A 309 6.16 11.98 8.64
N ALA A 310 4.87 11.95 8.94
CA ALA A 310 4.29 12.92 9.88
C ALA A 310 4.98 12.88 11.26
N SER A 311 5.30 11.66 11.72
CA SER A 311 6.01 11.46 12.99
C SER A 311 7.47 11.90 12.91
N SER A 312 8.11 11.79 11.72
CA SER A 312 9.50 12.20 11.49
C SER A 312 9.72 13.72 11.51
N TYR A 313 8.67 14.52 11.30
CA TYR A 313 8.73 15.98 11.45
C TYR A 313 8.31 16.47 12.86
N GLY A 314 7.77 15.57 13.69
CA GLY A 314 7.58 15.79 15.12
C GLY A 314 6.46 16.74 15.56
N GLY A 315 5.63 17.22 14.61
CA GLY A 315 4.44 18.05 14.87
C GLY A 315 3.23 17.25 15.36
N GLU A 316 2.25 17.93 15.97
CA GLU A 316 0.98 17.31 16.35
C GLU A 316 -0.01 17.33 15.18
N LEU A 317 -0.65 16.18 14.96
CA LEU A 317 -1.70 16.03 13.95
C LEU A 317 -3.06 16.28 14.62
N SER A 318 -3.61 17.49 14.45
CA SER A 318 -4.91 17.89 14.99
C SER A 318 -6.08 17.56 14.07
N ASP A 319 -5.80 17.21 12.81
CA ASP A 319 -6.80 16.92 11.79
C ASP A 319 -7.59 15.63 12.10
N PRO A 320 -8.93 15.68 12.25
CA PRO A 320 -9.77 14.52 12.51
C PRO A 320 -9.66 13.41 11.45
N THR A 321 -9.35 13.77 10.19
CA THR A 321 -9.22 12.80 9.09
C THR A 321 -8.05 11.85 9.28
N VAL A 322 -7.01 12.26 10.02
CA VAL A 322 -5.83 11.43 10.35
C VAL A 322 -6.25 10.16 11.05
N LYS A 323 -7.15 10.26 12.05
CA LYS A 323 -7.63 9.09 12.80
C LYS A 323 -8.41 8.14 11.89
N LYS A 324 -9.29 8.68 11.04
CA LYS A 324 -10.09 7.89 10.10
C LYS A 324 -9.19 7.12 9.11
N VAL A 325 -8.16 7.77 8.58
CA VAL A 325 -7.16 7.16 7.70
C VAL A 325 -6.37 6.06 8.42
N GLN A 326 -5.89 6.32 9.64
CA GLN A 326 -5.10 5.34 10.41
C GLN A 326 -5.91 4.13 10.86
N GLN A 327 -7.22 4.26 11.10
CA GLN A 327 -8.11 3.16 11.50
C GLN A 327 -8.26 2.05 10.46
N VAL A 328 -7.88 2.30 9.19
CA VAL A 328 -7.84 1.26 8.15
C VAL A 328 -6.77 0.21 8.47
N ILE A 329 -5.73 0.57 9.22
CA ILE A 329 -4.62 -0.32 9.57
C ILE A 329 -4.75 -0.75 11.03
N PRO A 330 -4.44 -2.01 11.37
CA PRO A 330 -4.43 -2.47 12.76
C PRO A 330 -3.56 -1.57 13.63
N GLU A 331 -4.10 -1.14 14.78
CA GLU A 331 -3.45 -0.19 15.69
C GLU A 331 -2.01 -0.57 16.08
N PRO A 332 -1.64 -1.85 16.32
CA PRO A 332 -0.25 -2.22 16.60
C PRO A 332 0.73 -1.84 15.47
N VAL A 333 0.31 -1.93 14.21
CA VAL A 333 1.14 -1.60 13.05
C VAL A 333 1.27 -0.08 12.91
N ILE A 334 0.18 0.68 13.14
CA ILE A 334 0.23 2.15 13.19
C ILE A 334 1.16 2.65 14.30
N LYS A 335 1.07 2.06 15.50
CA LYS A 335 1.98 2.37 16.62
C LYS A 335 3.43 2.13 16.21
N ARG A 336 3.69 1.04 15.49
CA ARG A 336 5.04 0.75 15.01
C ARG A 336 5.54 1.73 13.95
N ALA A 337 4.71 2.09 12.98
CA ALA A 337 5.03 3.12 12.00
C ALA A 337 5.36 4.47 12.67
N ARG A 338 4.61 4.85 13.70
CA ARG A 338 4.90 6.04 14.51
C ARG A 338 6.25 5.96 15.20
N LEU A 339 6.57 4.82 15.81
CA LEU A 339 7.88 4.57 16.44
C LEU A 339 9.03 4.73 15.44
N ILE A 340 8.91 4.13 14.24
CA ILE A 340 9.90 4.28 13.16
C ILE A 340 10.07 5.75 12.78
N GLY A 341 8.97 6.49 12.61
CA GLY A 341 9.03 7.91 12.29
C GLY A 341 9.65 8.77 13.41
N GLU A 342 9.36 8.48 14.68
CA GLU A 342 9.98 9.17 15.81
C GLU A 342 11.49 8.89 15.91
N MET A 343 11.92 7.67 15.59
CA MET A 343 13.33 7.33 15.47
C MET A 343 13.98 7.98 14.24
N LEU A 344 13.28 8.09 13.13
CA LEU A 344 13.78 8.82 11.96
C LEU A 344 13.96 10.31 12.27
N ASN A 345 13.01 10.94 12.99
CA ASN A 345 13.18 12.31 13.50
C ASN A 345 14.45 12.44 14.36
N PHE A 346 14.72 11.45 15.22
CA PHE A 346 15.94 11.45 16.03
C PHE A 346 17.20 11.47 15.16
N LEU A 347 17.28 10.55 14.20
CA LEU A 347 18.43 10.45 13.29
C LEU A 347 18.66 11.75 12.52
N ILE A 348 17.59 12.41 12.06
CA ILE A 348 17.67 13.71 11.35
C ILE A 348 18.15 14.83 12.28
N VAL A 349 17.66 14.88 13.52
CA VAL A 349 18.06 15.91 14.50
C VAL A 349 19.51 15.72 14.93
N LEU A 350 19.99 14.48 15.02
CA LEU A 350 21.38 14.17 15.36
C LEU A 350 22.34 14.41 14.20
N CYS A 351 21.91 14.10 12.98
CA CYS A 351 22.73 14.11 11.78
C CYS A 351 22.12 15.06 10.73
N PRO A 352 22.03 16.37 11.02
CA PRO A 352 21.34 17.31 10.13
C PRO A 352 22.08 17.52 8.80
N LEU A 353 23.40 17.27 8.76
CA LEU A 353 24.26 17.54 7.59
C LEU A 353 25.17 16.36 7.20
N GLU A 354 25.72 15.62 8.17
CA GLU A 354 26.63 14.49 7.91
C GLU A 354 26.14 13.23 8.64
N MET A 355 26.01 12.12 7.90
CA MET A 355 25.48 10.84 8.41
C MET A 355 26.56 9.92 8.99
N ASP A 356 27.83 10.35 9.04
CA ASP A 356 28.92 9.58 9.66
C ASP A 356 28.61 9.21 11.11
N PHE A 357 27.86 10.07 11.82
CA PHE A 357 27.41 9.78 13.17
C PHE A 357 26.38 8.64 13.23
N ILE A 358 25.53 8.44 12.21
CA ILE A 358 24.58 7.32 12.17
C ILE A 358 25.29 5.97 12.22
N ARG A 359 26.49 5.86 11.63
CA ARG A 359 27.31 4.64 11.68
C ARG A 359 27.67 4.21 13.10
N THR A 360 27.64 5.16 14.06
CA THR A 360 27.91 4.89 15.47
C THR A 360 26.67 4.48 16.27
N VAL A 361 25.48 4.55 15.66
CA VAL A 361 24.19 4.21 16.29
C VAL A 361 23.82 2.76 15.97
N ASP A 362 23.48 2.00 16.99
CA ASP A 362 22.90 0.66 16.87
C ASP A 362 21.64 0.54 17.73
N ILE A 363 20.64 -0.20 17.26
CA ILE A 363 19.40 -0.45 17.99
C ILE A 363 19.26 -1.95 18.22
N ARG A 364 19.13 -2.33 19.49
CA ARG A 364 18.84 -3.72 19.87
C ARG A 364 17.61 -3.79 20.74
N HIS A 365 16.88 -4.90 20.60
CA HIS A 365 15.85 -5.26 21.56
C HIS A 365 16.51 -6.08 22.67
N SER A 366 16.15 -5.82 23.92
CA SER A 366 16.49 -6.72 25.02
C SER A 366 15.64 -7.98 24.90
N ASP A 367 16.26 -9.10 24.53
CA ASP A 367 15.65 -10.44 24.61
C ASP A 367 15.69 -10.92 26.06
N ALA A 368 14.75 -10.45 26.86
CA ALA A 368 14.47 -11.04 28.16
C ALA A 368 13.04 -11.60 28.12
N ASP A 369 12.93 -12.93 28.25
CA ASP A 369 11.73 -13.75 28.00
C ASP A 369 10.47 -13.41 28.81
N ASN A 370 10.43 -12.33 29.60
CA ASN A 370 9.25 -11.92 30.36
C ASN A 370 9.19 -10.42 30.75
N GLU A 371 10.00 -9.55 30.16
CA GLU A 371 9.98 -8.10 30.43
C GLU A 371 9.55 -7.33 29.17
N PRO A 372 8.90 -6.15 29.30
CA PRO A 372 8.55 -5.33 28.14
C PRO A 372 9.82 -4.95 27.37
N LYS A 373 9.78 -5.12 26.04
CA LYS A 373 10.94 -4.94 25.14
C LYS A 373 11.60 -3.59 25.38
N THR A 374 12.75 -3.59 26.06
CA THR A 374 13.61 -2.41 26.21
C THR A 374 14.31 -2.18 24.88
N LEU A 375 14.20 -0.97 24.33
CA LEU A 375 14.99 -0.55 23.17
C LEU A 375 16.33 -0.01 23.68
N ILE A 376 17.42 -0.66 23.29
CA ILE A 376 18.78 -0.21 23.66
C ILE A 376 19.36 0.50 22.45
N LEU A 377 19.55 1.82 22.59
CA LEU A 377 20.29 2.66 21.66
C LEU A 377 21.77 2.64 22.07
N THR A 378 22.58 1.95 21.29
CA THR A 378 24.02 1.89 21.54
C THR A 378 24.72 2.94 20.69
N LEU A 379 25.61 3.71 21.32
CA LEU A 379 26.39 4.76 20.69
C LEU A 379 27.88 4.47 20.91
N SER A 380 28.63 4.29 19.84
CA SER A 380 30.09 4.16 19.93
C SER A 380 30.74 5.52 20.22
N ARG A 381 31.55 5.62 21.27
CA ARG A 381 32.18 6.88 21.76
C ARG A 381 33.25 7.50 20.86
N SER A 382 33.43 7.03 19.62
CA SER A 382 34.45 7.56 18.71
C SER A 382 34.16 8.97 18.19
N SER A 383 32.93 9.48 18.31
CA SER A 383 32.57 10.82 17.81
C SER A 383 32.53 11.88 18.92
N GLN A 384 33.32 12.95 18.77
CA GLN A 384 33.29 14.12 19.67
C GLN A 384 31.89 14.78 19.74
N LEU A 385 31.03 14.54 18.73
CA LEU A 385 29.64 15.00 18.64
C LEU A 385 28.70 14.41 19.71
N ALA A 386 29.01 13.22 20.25
CA ALA A 386 28.19 12.59 21.30
C ALA A 386 28.37 13.22 22.70
N LYS A 387 29.27 14.21 22.84
CA LYS A 387 29.57 14.91 24.08
C LYS A 387 28.98 16.32 24.05
N GLY A 388 27.67 16.44 24.24
CA GLY A 388 27.00 17.75 24.27
C GLY A 388 25.60 17.72 24.89
N SER A 389 25.23 18.78 25.62
CA SER A 389 23.93 18.89 26.31
C SER A 389 22.71 18.85 25.37
N PHE A 390 22.89 19.18 24.09
CA PHE A 390 21.85 19.03 23.06
C PHE A 390 21.52 17.56 22.82
N PHE A 391 22.54 16.70 22.79
CA PHE A 391 22.43 15.27 22.53
C PHE A 391 21.65 14.56 23.64
N GLU A 392 22.01 14.82 24.90
CA GLU A 392 21.31 14.30 26.09
C GLU A 392 19.84 14.77 26.15
N LYS A 393 19.58 16.04 25.81
CA LYS A 393 18.21 16.58 25.77
C LYS A 393 17.37 15.95 24.64
N ALA A 394 17.96 15.71 23.47
CA ALA A 394 17.28 15.04 22.38
C ALA A 394 16.91 13.60 22.77
N LEU A 395 17.86 12.86 23.34
CA LEU A 395 17.66 11.52 23.88
C LEU A 395 16.55 11.46 24.92
N ALA A 396 16.61 12.31 25.95
CA ALA A 396 15.59 12.36 27.00
C ALA A 396 14.19 12.69 26.45
N LYS A 397 14.10 13.57 25.45
CA LYS A 397 12.84 13.91 24.79
C LYS A 397 12.25 12.74 24.01
N ILE A 398 13.10 11.95 23.36
CA ILE A 398 12.69 10.76 22.60
C ILE A 398 12.30 9.64 23.54
N GLN A 399 13.10 9.35 24.56
CA GLN A 399 12.75 8.39 25.60
C GLN A 399 11.35 8.69 26.16
N LYS A 400 11.08 9.94 26.56
CA LYS A 400 9.77 10.36 27.07
C LYS A 400 8.65 10.24 26.03
N LYS A 401 8.92 10.50 24.75
CA LYS A 401 7.93 10.33 23.66
C LYS A 401 7.62 8.85 23.43
N LEU A 402 8.65 8.01 23.39
CA LEU A 402 8.57 6.57 23.19
C LEU A 402 7.79 5.89 24.32
N GLU A 403 8.11 6.21 25.58
CA GLU A 403 7.40 5.74 26.77
C GLU A 403 5.92 6.18 26.78
N LYS A 404 5.62 7.41 26.33
CA LYS A 404 4.24 7.95 26.30
C LYS A 404 3.39 7.39 25.15
N ARG A 405 4.00 7.05 24.01
CA ARG A 405 3.29 6.77 22.74
C ARG A 405 3.30 5.30 22.31
N SER A 406 4.08 4.45 22.98
CA SER A 406 4.24 3.02 22.64
C SER A 406 4.04 2.11 23.86
N PRO A 407 2.81 1.69 24.19
CA PRO A 407 2.56 0.70 25.24
C PRO A 407 3.13 -0.66 24.79
N GLY A 408 4.40 -0.91 25.11
CA GLY A 408 5.18 -2.07 24.65
C GLY A 408 6.69 -1.83 24.53
N VAL A 409 7.12 -0.57 24.45
CA VAL A 409 8.52 -0.16 24.62
C VAL A 409 8.61 0.51 25.99
N ALA A 410 8.98 -0.25 27.03
CA ALA A 410 8.91 0.25 28.40
C ALA A 410 10.11 1.11 28.81
N THR A 411 11.25 0.99 28.12
CA THR A 411 12.45 1.76 28.46
C THR A 411 13.31 1.90 27.22
N VAL A 412 13.86 3.10 27.03
CA VAL A 412 14.91 3.37 26.04
C VAL A 412 16.19 3.59 26.82
N ARG A 413 17.17 2.69 26.66
CA ARG A 413 18.47 2.81 27.34
C ARG A 413 19.52 3.25 26.33
N VAL A 414 20.34 4.21 26.72
CA VAL A 414 21.46 4.67 25.90
C VAL A 414 22.74 4.12 26.49
N GLU A 415 23.41 3.26 25.74
CA GLU A 415 24.67 2.66 26.15
C GLU A 415 25.81 3.28 25.35
N TYR A 416 26.80 3.81 26.05
CA TYR A 416 28.02 4.29 25.43
C TYR A 416 29.04 3.17 25.40
N LEU A 417 29.31 2.60 24.23
CA LEU A 417 30.44 1.70 24.09
C LEU A 417 31.72 2.55 24.15
N SER A 418 32.49 2.40 25.22
CA SER A 418 33.89 2.85 25.18
C SER A 418 34.60 1.95 24.19
N THR A 419 35.14 2.51 23.12
CA THR A 419 36.26 1.86 22.45
C THR A 419 37.32 1.67 23.53
N ALA A 420 37.68 0.41 23.84
CA ALA A 420 38.84 0.12 24.66
C ALA A 420 40.06 0.87 24.07
N PRO A 421 40.98 1.37 24.91
CA PRO A 421 42.09 2.22 24.49
C PRO A 421 42.97 1.60 23.41
#